data_AF-A0A7Z9WB67-F1
#
_entry.id   AF-A0A7Z9WB67-F1
#
_cell.length_a   1.000
_cell.length_b   1.000
_cell.length_c   1.000
_cell.angle_alpha   90.00
_cell.angle_beta   90.00
_cell.angle_gamma   90.00
#
_symmetry.space_group_name_H-M   'P 1'
#
loop_
_entity.id
_entity.type
_entity.pdbx_description
1 polymer ?
#
loop_
_entity_poly.entity_id
_entity_poly.type
_entity_poly.pdbx_seq_one_letter_code
_entity_poly.pdbx_strand_id
1 'polypeptide(L)'
;MRHDKGLVSPKAIEMAAAGKYVGDLARILLFSYYAHALPWGIDRVKEATNPFTGCFISRIPFTVATLRLSFKAAELFGRREEEEAAKILELGASRLNTLVEWLWDGSHGLLPQWKREKEGWDLYYDVVERIEISLSRSEAFAGKLRQRFQWLAQNCKLRPW
;
A
#
# COMPACT_ATOMS: atom_id res chain seq x y z
N MET A 1 2.36 -7.23 11.83
CA MET A 1 1.83 -7.71 13.12
C MET A 1 3.02 -7.94 14.05
N ARG A 2 3.33 -6.98 14.93
CA ARG A 2 4.34 -7.14 16.01
C ARG A 2 3.58 -7.40 17.31
N HIS A 3 4.05 -8.35 18.11
CA HIS A 3 3.34 -8.91 19.27
C HIS A 3 3.64 -8.19 20.59
N ASP A 4 4.25 -6.99 20.56
CA ASP A 4 4.59 -6.21 21.77
C ASP A 4 3.41 -5.32 22.20
N LYS A 5 2.25 -5.93 22.48
CA LYS A 5 1.03 -5.18 22.86
C LYS A 5 1.08 -4.61 24.28
N GLY A 6 2.05 -4.99 25.11
CA GLY A 6 2.16 -4.58 26.52
C GLY A 6 2.85 -3.23 26.76
N LEU A 7 3.51 -2.64 25.76
CA LEU A 7 4.29 -1.39 25.89
C LEU A 7 3.60 -0.17 25.28
N VAL A 8 2.40 -0.33 24.72
CA VAL A 8 1.72 0.73 23.97
C VAL A 8 0.68 1.40 24.87
N SER A 9 0.84 2.71 25.10
CA SER A 9 -0.12 3.53 25.84
C SER A 9 -1.52 3.45 25.22
N PRO A 10 -2.62 3.44 26.01
CA PRO A 10 -3.99 3.46 25.50
C PRO A 10 -4.25 4.55 24.44
N LYS A 11 -3.68 5.74 24.64
CA LYS A 11 -3.77 6.86 23.68
C LYS A 11 -3.09 6.54 22.34
N ALA A 12 -1.98 5.80 22.36
CA ALA A 12 -1.30 5.34 21.16
C ALA A 12 -2.07 4.22 20.44
N ILE A 13 -2.79 3.37 21.16
CA ILE A 13 -3.69 2.35 20.59
C ILE A 13 -4.88 3.03 19.88
N GLU A 14 -5.48 4.03 20.52
CA GLU A 14 -6.61 4.78 19.98
C GLU A 14 -6.20 5.64 18.77
N MET A 15 -5.05 6.33 18.84
CA MET A 15 -4.47 7.00 17.66
C MET A 15 -4.18 6.02 16.52
N ALA A 16 -3.74 4.80 16.82
CA ALA A 16 -3.54 3.76 15.81
C ALA A 16 -4.87 3.28 15.21
N ALA A 17 -5.98 3.30 15.95
CA ALA A 17 -7.30 2.93 15.46
C ALA A 17 -7.85 3.97 14.46
N ALA A 18 -7.87 5.25 14.83
CA ALA A 18 -8.26 6.34 13.92
C ALA A 18 -7.35 6.38 12.68
N GLY A 19 -6.03 6.25 12.88
CA GLY A 19 -5.05 6.21 11.81
C GLY A 19 -5.22 5.02 10.87
N LYS A 20 -5.58 3.85 11.41
CA LYS A 20 -5.89 2.66 10.60
C LYS A 20 -7.14 2.90 9.76
N TYR A 21 -8.21 3.43 10.36
CA TYR A 21 -9.47 3.69 9.66
C TYR A 21 -9.28 4.67 8.49
N VAL A 22 -8.65 5.82 8.75
CA VAL A 22 -8.33 6.80 7.70
C VAL A 22 -7.39 6.21 6.65
N GLY A 23 -6.45 5.36 7.07
CA GLY A 23 -5.59 4.60 6.16
C GLY A 23 -6.37 3.67 5.22
N ASP A 24 -7.43 3.03 5.70
CA ASP A 24 -8.30 2.20 4.86
C ASP A 24 -9.08 3.05 3.83
N LEU A 25 -9.51 4.26 4.19
CA LEU A 25 -10.11 5.20 3.24
C LEU A 25 -9.11 5.67 2.18
N ALA A 26 -7.87 5.97 2.58
CA ALA A 26 -6.80 6.30 1.65
C ALA A 26 -6.49 5.15 0.68
N ARG A 27 -6.52 3.90 1.16
CA ARG A 27 -6.39 2.70 0.30
C ARG A 27 -7.51 2.60 -0.72
N ILE A 28 -8.76 2.92 -0.35
CA ILE A 28 -9.88 2.94 -1.30
C ILE A 28 -9.59 3.91 -2.44
N LEU A 29 -9.17 5.13 -2.12
CA LEU A 29 -8.85 6.15 -3.12
C LEU A 29 -7.69 5.69 -4.01
N LEU A 30 -6.55 5.38 -3.41
CA LEU A 30 -5.31 5.07 -4.12
C LEU A 30 -5.45 3.82 -5.01
N PHE A 31 -5.95 2.70 -4.46
CA PHE A 31 -6.03 1.45 -5.21
C PHE A 31 -7.08 1.48 -6.30
N SER A 32 -8.19 2.19 -6.10
CA SER A 32 -9.18 2.37 -7.16
C SER A 32 -8.60 3.17 -8.32
N TYR A 33 -7.86 4.24 -8.03
CA TYR A 33 -7.20 5.04 -9.06
C TYR A 33 -6.11 4.28 -9.82
N TYR A 34 -5.29 3.49 -9.12
CA TYR A 34 -4.35 2.57 -9.78
C TYR A 34 -5.11 1.58 -10.68
N ALA A 35 -6.19 0.97 -10.18
CA ALA A 35 -6.98 0.02 -10.97
C ALA A 35 -7.61 0.65 -12.21
N HIS A 36 -7.99 1.93 -12.16
CA HIS A 36 -8.45 2.71 -13.31
C HIS A 36 -7.34 3.02 -14.32
N ALA A 37 -6.09 3.19 -13.88
CA ALA A 37 -4.95 3.45 -14.75
C ALA A 37 -4.45 2.19 -15.48
N LEU A 38 -4.75 1.00 -14.98
CA LEU A 38 -4.30 -0.26 -15.54
C LEU A 38 -5.10 -0.67 -16.79
N PRO A 39 -4.45 -1.31 -17.79
CA PRO A 39 -5.10 -1.67 -19.06
C PRO A 39 -6.10 -2.83 -18.95
N TRP A 40 -6.17 -3.52 -17.81
CA TRP A 40 -6.97 -4.75 -17.64
C TRP A 40 -8.44 -4.49 -17.28
N GLY A 41 -8.79 -3.23 -17.01
CA GLY A 41 -10.11 -2.85 -16.51
C GLY A 41 -10.27 -3.09 -15.01
N ILE A 42 -11.04 -2.22 -14.36
CA ILE A 42 -11.15 -2.17 -12.89
C ILE A 42 -11.63 -3.49 -12.27
N ASP A 43 -12.61 -4.16 -12.87
CA ASP A 43 -13.20 -5.36 -12.27
C ASP A 43 -12.22 -6.53 -12.26
N ARG A 44 -11.44 -6.69 -13.34
CA ARG A 44 -10.42 -7.73 -13.45
C ARG A 44 -9.27 -7.50 -12.47
N VAL A 45 -8.83 -6.26 -12.31
CA VAL A 45 -7.82 -5.90 -11.30
C VAL A 45 -8.35 -6.14 -9.89
N LYS A 46 -9.60 -5.77 -9.63
CA LYS A 46 -10.26 -6.01 -8.36
C LYS A 46 -10.31 -7.49 -8.02
N GLU A 47 -10.75 -8.33 -8.95
CA GLU A 47 -10.84 -9.78 -8.76
C GLU A 47 -9.46 -10.41 -8.52
N ALA A 48 -8.47 -10.09 -9.37
CA ALA A 48 -7.12 -10.65 -9.28
C ALA A 48 -6.38 -10.29 -7.98
N THR A 49 -6.78 -9.20 -7.32
CA THR A 49 -6.12 -8.71 -6.11
C THR A 49 -6.98 -8.88 -4.84
N ASN A 50 -8.14 -9.51 -4.95
CA ASN A 50 -9.00 -9.86 -3.83
C ASN A 50 -8.40 -11.06 -3.06
N PRO A 51 -8.61 -11.21 -1.74
CA PRO A 51 -9.37 -10.36 -0.82
C PRO A 51 -8.58 -9.18 -0.25
N PHE A 52 -7.27 -9.12 -0.48
CA PHE A 52 -6.39 -8.23 0.28
C PHE A 52 -6.43 -6.77 -0.23
N THR A 53 -6.34 -6.57 -1.54
CA THR A 53 -6.35 -5.23 -2.16
C THR A 53 -7.67 -4.97 -2.86
N GLY A 54 -8.23 -6.00 -3.52
CA GLY A 54 -9.49 -5.92 -4.25
C GLY A 54 -10.66 -5.41 -3.41
N CYS A 55 -10.68 -5.69 -2.10
CA CYS A 55 -11.73 -5.22 -1.20
C CYS A 55 -11.79 -3.68 -1.05
N PHE A 56 -10.70 -2.97 -1.36
CA PHE A 56 -10.64 -1.51 -1.36
C PHE A 56 -10.95 -0.89 -2.72
N ILE A 57 -10.94 -1.67 -3.81
CA ILE A 57 -11.16 -1.16 -5.16
C ILE A 57 -12.65 -0.90 -5.40
N SER A 58 -12.99 0.31 -5.83
CA SER A 58 -14.34 0.78 -6.13
C SER A 58 -14.36 1.57 -7.44
N ARG A 59 -15.47 1.48 -8.19
CA ARG A 59 -15.71 2.30 -9.39
C ARG A 59 -16.04 3.76 -9.05
N ILE A 60 -16.41 4.04 -7.80
CA ILE A 60 -16.79 5.35 -7.28
C ILE A 60 -16.01 5.66 -5.99
N PRO A 61 -14.66 5.74 -6.06
CA PRO A 61 -13.81 5.75 -4.87
C PRO A 61 -14.05 6.93 -3.95
N PHE A 62 -14.19 8.15 -4.48
CA PHE A 62 -14.45 9.34 -3.66
C PHE A 62 -15.77 9.22 -2.91
N THR A 63 -16.85 8.87 -3.62
CA THR A 63 -18.17 8.69 -3.00
C THR A 63 -18.12 7.68 -1.86
N VAL A 64 -17.46 6.54 -2.07
CA VAL A 64 -17.33 5.50 -1.03
C VAL A 64 -16.49 5.99 0.15
N ALA A 65 -15.34 6.63 -0.09
CA ALA A 65 -14.47 7.11 0.97
C ALA A 65 -15.13 8.21 1.80
N THR A 66 -15.76 9.20 1.14
CA THR A 66 -16.48 10.30 1.79
C THR A 66 -17.66 9.78 2.60
N LEU A 67 -18.52 8.93 2.03
CA LEU A 67 -19.67 8.38 2.76
C LEU A 67 -19.24 7.55 3.97
N ARG A 68 -18.19 6.74 3.84
CA ARG A 68 -17.63 5.97 4.97
C ARG A 68 -17.09 6.89 6.06
N LEU A 69 -16.40 7.97 5.71
CA LEU A 69 -15.92 8.95 6.69
C LEU A 69 -17.11 9.61 7.41
N SER A 70 -18.08 10.12 6.66
CA SER A 70 -19.26 10.82 7.19
C SER A 70 -20.09 9.92 8.09
N PHE A 71 -20.38 8.68 7.68
CA PHE A 71 -21.13 7.75 8.51
C PHE A 71 -20.37 7.30 9.75
N LYS A 72 -19.04 7.15 9.67
CA LYS A 72 -18.24 6.83 10.86
C LYS A 72 -18.27 7.98 11.87
N ALA A 73 -18.14 9.22 11.42
CA ALA A 73 -18.25 10.38 12.29
C ALA A 73 -19.67 10.48 12.90
N ALA A 74 -20.72 10.29 12.09
CA ALA A 74 -22.11 10.32 12.57
C ALA A 74 -22.39 9.22 13.61
N GLU A 75 -21.85 8.00 13.41
CA GLU A 75 -21.93 6.91 14.39
C GLU A 75 -21.31 7.32 15.73
N LEU A 76 -20.10 7.89 15.72
CA LEU A 76 -19.39 8.31 16.93
C LEU A 76 -20.10 9.45 17.66
N PHE A 77 -20.59 10.46 16.93
CA PHE A 77 -21.43 11.50 17.51
C PHE A 77 -22.72 10.92 18.13
N GLY A 78 -23.36 9.96 17.47
CA GLY A 78 -24.53 9.25 18.00
C GLY A 78 -24.25 8.49 19.31
N ARG A 79 -23.00 8.06 19.53
CA ARG A 79 -22.52 7.43 20.78
C ARG A 79 -22.00 8.41 21.82
N ARG A 80 -22.02 9.71 21.54
CA ARG A 80 -21.41 10.77 22.37
C ARG A 80 -19.89 10.63 22.53
N GLU A 81 -19.23 10.02 21.53
CA GLU A 81 -17.76 9.90 21.44
C GLU A 81 -17.18 11.08 20.64
N GLU A 82 -17.42 12.31 21.10
CA GLU A 82 -17.15 13.54 20.35
C GLU A 82 -15.66 13.75 20.04
N GLU A 83 -14.77 13.44 20.98
CA GLU A 83 -13.32 13.59 20.80
C GLU A 83 -12.78 12.66 19.70
N GLU A 84 -13.22 11.39 19.68
CA GLU A 84 -12.81 10.43 18.66
C GLU A 84 -13.44 10.77 17.29
N ALA A 85 -14.68 11.29 17.28
CA ALA A 85 -15.31 11.80 16.06
C ALA A 85 -14.52 12.95 15.44
N ALA A 86 -14.17 13.97 16.25
CA ALA A 86 -13.37 15.12 15.83
C ALA A 86 -12.01 14.66 15.28
N LYS A 87 -11.35 13.75 15.98
CA LYS A 87 -10.05 13.22 15.59
C LYS A 87 -10.07 12.46 14.26
N ILE A 88 -11.07 11.61 14.01
CA ILE A 88 -11.22 10.93 12.71
C ILE A 88 -11.47 11.96 11.59
N LEU A 89 -12.27 13.00 11.85
CA LEU A 89 -12.54 14.05 10.88
C LEU A 89 -11.30 14.89 10.58
N GLU A 90 -10.54 15.32 11.59
CA GLU A 90 -9.30 16.09 11.43
C GLU A 90 -8.23 15.27 10.69
N LEU A 91 -8.04 14.01 11.10
CA LEU A 91 -7.08 13.13 10.45
C LEU A 91 -7.52 12.79 9.02
N GLY A 92 -8.82 12.58 8.81
CA GLY A 92 -9.42 12.34 7.50
C GLY A 92 -9.24 13.53 6.58
N ALA A 93 -9.62 14.73 7.02
CA ALA A 93 -9.48 15.96 6.23
C ALA A 93 -8.03 16.23 5.86
N SER A 94 -7.10 16.16 6.83
CA SER A 94 -5.68 16.41 6.56
C SER A 94 -5.07 15.40 5.59
N ARG A 95 -5.27 14.09 5.79
CA ARG A 95 -4.64 13.06 4.95
C ARG A 95 -5.33 12.85 3.62
N LEU A 96 -6.67 12.83 3.61
CA LEU A 96 -7.41 12.54 2.39
C LEU A 96 -7.41 13.73 1.44
N ASN A 97 -7.45 14.98 1.93
CA ASN A 97 -7.37 16.14 1.02
C ASN A 97 -6.07 16.17 0.25
N THR A 98 -4.92 15.98 0.91
CA THR A 98 -3.63 15.91 0.20
C THR A 98 -3.61 14.80 -0.85
N LEU A 99 -4.20 13.64 -0.55
CA LEU A 99 -4.30 12.55 -1.51
C LEU A 99 -5.25 12.89 -2.67
N VAL A 100 -6.41 13.49 -2.38
CA VAL A 100 -7.40 13.92 -3.38
C VAL A 100 -6.79 14.95 -4.33
N GLU A 101 -6.12 15.97 -3.79
CA GLU A 101 -5.41 16.99 -4.55
C GLU A 101 -4.36 16.35 -5.48
N TRP A 102 -3.54 15.46 -4.93
CA TRP A 102 -2.54 14.73 -5.72
C TRP A 102 -3.16 13.87 -6.84
N LEU A 103 -4.30 13.23 -6.57
CA LEU A 103 -5.04 12.44 -7.56
C LEU A 103 -5.74 13.31 -8.62
N TRP A 104 -6.09 14.56 -8.29
CA TRP A 104 -6.82 15.48 -9.16
C TRP A 104 -5.90 16.30 -10.06
N ASP A 105 -4.72 16.70 -9.59
CA ASP A 105 -3.83 17.64 -10.26
C ASP A 105 -3.39 17.18 -11.67
N GLY A 106 -3.48 15.88 -11.99
CA GLY A 106 -3.33 15.33 -13.35
C GLY A 106 -1.91 15.41 -13.94
N SER A 107 -1.11 16.35 -13.47
CA SER A 107 0.31 16.62 -13.72
C SER A 107 1.20 15.47 -13.19
N HIS A 108 0.80 14.86 -12.09
CA HIS A 108 1.44 13.70 -11.45
C HIS A 108 0.66 12.40 -11.69
N GLY A 109 0.08 12.26 -12.89
CA GLY A 109 -0.77 11.12 -13.23
C GLY A 109 -0.16 9.77 -12.83
N LEU A 110 -0.98 8.94 -12.18
CA LEU A 110 -0.65 7.55 -11.81
C LEU A 110 -0.22 6.71 -13.01
N LEU A 111 -0.68 7.04 -14.22
CA LEU A 111 -0.32 6.32 -15.43
C LEU A 111 1.17 6.49 -15.79
N PRO A 112 1.74 7.71 -15.89
CA PRO A 112 3.19 7.90 -15.98
C PRO A 112 3.99 7.19 -14.88
N GLN A 113 3.51 7.22 -13.64
CA GLN A 113 4.17 6.53 -12.53
C GLN A 113 4.16 5.01 -12.73
N TRP A 114 3.00 4.44 -13.05
CA TRP A 114 2.85 3.02 -13.35
C TRP A 114 3.76 2.57 -14.50
N LYS A 115 3.88 3.36 -15.57
CA LYS A 115 4.80 3.03 -16.69
C LYS A 115 6.24 2.91 -16.22
N ARG A 116 6.73 3.88 -15.43
CA ARG A 116 8.08 3.84 -14.87
C ARG A 116 8.28 2.67 -13.92
N GLU A 117 7.29 2.40 -13.07
CA GLU A 117 7.33 1.25 -12.15
C GLU A 117 7.39 -0.07 -12.93
N LYS A 118 6.57 -0.21 -13.98
CA LYS A 118 6.59 -1.38 -14.86
C LYS A 118 7.94 -1.56 -15.53
N GLU A 119 8.51 -0.51 -16.14
CA GLU A 119 9.83 -0.58 -16.77
C GLU A 119 10.92 -1.01 -15.78
N GLY A 120 10.87 -0.50 -14.54
CA GLY A 120 11.78 -0.91 -13.48
C GLY A 120 11.62 -2.38 -13.08
N TRP A 121 10.38 -2.88 -12.99
CA TRP A 121 10.10 -4.28 -12.71
C TRP A 121 10.55 -5.20 -13.85
N ASP A 122 10.26 -4.83 -15.11
CA ASP A 122 10.68 -5.58 -16.29
C ASP A 122 12.22 -5.70 -16.29
N LEU A 123 12.94 -4.60 -16.05
CA LEU A 123 14.41 -4.62 -15.93
C LEU A 123 14.90 -5.52 -14.80
N TYR A 124 14.27 -5.45 -13.63
CA TYR A 124 14.64 -6.30 -12.49
C TYR A 124 14.50 -7.79 -12.85
N TYR A 125 13.37 -8.19 -13.41
CA TYR A 125 13.13 -9.58 -13.76
C TYR A 125 14.02 -10.06 -14.92
N ASP A 126 14.27 -9.21 -15.92
CA ASP A 126 15.23 -9.50 -16.99
C ASP A 126 16.64 -9.79 -16.44
N VAL A 127 17.08 -9.01 -15.44
CA VAL A 127 18.38 -9.22 -14.81
C VAL A 127 18.41 -10.53 -14.04
N VAL A 128 17.36 -10.83 -13.26
CA VAL A 128 17.26 -12.09 -12.52
C VAL A 128 17.27 -13.29 -13.45
N GLU A 129 16.45 -13.27 -14.50
CA GLU A 129 16.38 -14.34 -15.50
C GLU A 129 17.74 -14.55 -16.20
N ARG A 130 18.41 -13.48 -16.60
CA ARG A 130 19.75 -13.57 -17.20
C ARG A 130 20.77 -14.20 -16.25
N ILE A 131 20.74 -13.86 -14.96
CA ILE A 131 21.62 -14.47 -13.96
C ILE A 131 21.32 -15.96 -13.83
N GLU A 132 20.05 -16.37 -13.81
CA GLU A 132 19.65 -17.78 -13.76
C GLU A 132 20.15 -18.57 -14.97
N ILE A 133 20.01 -18.02 -16.18
CA ILE A 133 20.53 -18.61 -17.42
C ILE A 133 22.07 -18.71 -17.40
N SER A 134 22.76 -17.65 -16.98
CA SER A 134 24.22 -17.67 -16.87
C SER A 134 24.72 -18.69 -15.83
N LEU A 135 23.97 -18.88 -14.73
CA LEU A 135 24.26 -19.93 -13.74
C LEU A 135 24.07 -21.33 -14.32
N SER A 136 23.01 -21.57 -15.09
CA SER A 136 22.76 -22.88 -15.72
C SER A 136 23.84 -23.22 -16.75
N ARG A 137 24.43 -22.21 -17.38
CA ARG A 137 25.57 -22.33 -18.31
C ARG A 137 26.94 -22.37 -17.62
N SER A 138 26.97 -22.33 -16.28
CA SER A 138 28.21 -22.31 -15.48
C SER A 138 29.16 -21.16 -15.83
N GLU A 139 28.62 -19.99 -16.18
CA GLU A 139 29.41 -18.81 -16.47
C GLU A 139 30.10 -18.26 -15.20
N ALA A 140 31.39 -17.95 -15.32
CA ALA A 140 32.23 -17.59 -14.18
C ALA A 140 31.75 -16.34 -13.42
N PHE A 141 31.18 -15.34 -14.13
CA PHE A 141 30.65 -14.13 -13.51
C PHE A 141 29.42 -14.43 -12.62
N ALA A 142 28.46 -15.20 -13.14
CA ALA A 142 27.26 -15.56 -12.41
C ALA A 142 27.58 -16.43 -11.17
N GLY A 143 28.56 -17.34 -11.30
CA GLY A 143 29.08 -18.12 -10.17
C GLY A 143 29.63 -17.23 -9.04
N LYS A 144 30.44 -16.21 -9.38
CA LYS A 144 30.97 -15.23 -8.41
C LYS A 144 29.85 -14.40 -7.77
N LEU A 145 28.86 -13.99 -8.56
CA LEU A 145 27.72 -13.23 -8.06
C LEU A 145 26.89 -14.04 -7.05
N ARG A 146 26.62 -15.32 -7.35
CA ARG A 146 25.94 -16.25 -6.43
C ARG A 146 26.70 -16.40 -5.11
N GLN A 147 28.02 -16.56 -5.17
CA GLN A 147 28.85 -16.67 -3.96
C GLN A 147 28.76 -15.40 -3.10
N ARG A 148 28.84 -14.20 -3.71
CA ARG A 148 28.67 -12.94 -2.99
C ARG A 148 27.29 -12.81 -2.35
N PHE A 149 26.23 -13.17 -3.08
CA PHE A 149 24.88 -13.12 -2.54
C PHE A 149 24.69 -14.09 -1.37
N GLN A 150 25.19 -15.33 -1.49
CA GLN A 150 25.17 -16.31 -0.40
C GLN A 150 25.94 -15.82 0.83
N TRP A 151 27.10 -15.19 0.62
CA TRP A 151 27.88 -14.59 1.70
C TRP A 151 27.07 -13.49 2.40
N LEU A 152 26.45 -12.56 1.67
CA LEU A 152 25.59 -11.53 2.26
C LEU A 152 24.43 -12.15 3.04
N ALA A 153 23.70 -13.09 2.44
CA ALA A 153 22.57 -13.75 3.08
C ALA A 153 22.97 -14.48 4.37
N GLN A 154 24.16 -15.08 4.43
CA GLN A 154 24.65 -15.74 5.65
C GLN A 154 25.08 -14.74 6.72
N ASN A 155 25.70 -13.61 6.34
CA ASN A 155 26.19 -12.60 7.27
C ASN A 155 25.10 -11.62 7.74
N CYS A 156 23.99 -11.51 7.01
CA CYS A 156 22.83 -10.71 7.39
C CYS A 156 21.71 -11.52 8.07
N LYS A 157 21.92 -12.82 8.32
CA LYS A 157 20.99 -13.61 9.15
C LYS A 157 21.05 -13.11 10.59
N LEU A 158 19.91 -12.61 11.09
CA LEU A 158 19.71 -12.41 12.51
C LEU A 158 19.85 -13.77 13.18
N ARG A 159 20.89 -13.95 14.00
CA ARG A 159 21.03 -15.16 14.82
C ARG A 159 19.96 -15.08 15.92
N PRO A 160 19.19 -16.16 16.14
CA PRO A 160 18.37 -16.23 17.35
C PRO A 160 19.30 -16.17 18.56
N TRP A 161 18.93 -15.37 19.56
CA TRP A 161 19.55 -15.35 20.87
C TRP A 161 19.32 -16.67 21.59
#